data_AF-D0LEH7-F1
#
_entry.id   AF-D0LEH7-F1
#
_cell.length_a   1.000
_cell.length_b   1.000
_cell.length_c   1.000
_cell.angle_alpha   90.00
_cell.angle_beta   90.00
_cell.angle_gamma   90.00
#
_symmetry.space_group_name_H-M   'P 1'
#
loop_
_entity.id
_entity.type
_entity.pdbx_description
1 polymer ?
#
loop_
_entity_poly.entity_id
_entity_poly.type
_entity_poly.pdbx_seq_one_letter_code
_entity_poly.pdbx_strand_id
1 'polypeptide(L)' 'MAKTAGYLTVSEYAALMRISKWAVYDRIRAGLIPGVHQIAKGATYRIPRAAVPAEAGADSPAAPAA' A
#
# COMPACT_ATOMS: atom_id res chain seq x y z
N MET A 1 -13.88 22.43 0.78
CA MET A 1 -13.81 21.36 1.80
C MET A 1 -13.30 20.09 1.11
N ALA A 2 -11.98 19.88 1.08
CA ALA A 2 -11.39 18.77 0.32
C ALA A 2 -10.97 17.66 1.27
N LYS A 3 -11.65 16.51 1.19
CA LYS A 3 -11.04 15.17 1.07
C LYS A 3 -12.11 14.11 1.32
N THR A 4 -12.75 13.65 0.26
CA THR A 4 -13.31 12.29 0.24
C THR A 4 -12.10 11.36 0.38
N ALA A 5 -11.81 10.94 1.60
CA ALA A 5 -10.71 10.03 1.91
C ALA A 5 -11.03 8.66 1.29
N GLY A 6 -10.70 8.49 0.01
CA GLY A 6 -10.85 7.23 -0.69
C GLY A 6 -9.90 6.21 -0.08
N TYR A 7 -10.44 5.15 0.50
CA TYR A 7 -9.67 3.99 0.90
C TYR A 7 -9.50 3.06 -0.30
N LEU A 8 -8.25 2.71 -0.58
CA LEU A 8 -7.85 1.76 -1.62
C LEU A 8 -7.85 0.34 -1.07
N THR A 9 -8.16 -0.62 -1.93
CA THR A 9 -7.85 -2.03 -1.67
C THR A 9 -6.37 -2.32 -1.90
N VAL A 10 -5.89 -3.47 -1.41
CA VAL A 10 -4.53 -3.97 -1.68
C VAL A 10 -4.23 -4.02 -3.18
N SER A 11 -5.20 -4.46 -3.99
CA SER A 11 -5.04 -4.55 -5.45
C SER A 11 -4.91 -3.17 -6.11
N GLU A 12 -5.70 -2.19 -5.69
CA GLU A 12 -5.61 -0.82 -6.21
C GLU A 12 -4.30 -0.15 -5.78
N TYR A 13 -3.90 -0.32 -4.52
CA TYR A 13 -2.62 0.21 -4.03
C TYR A 13 -1.43 -0.43 -4.76
N ALA A 14 -1.47 -1.74 -4.98
CA ALA A 14 -0.48 -2.46 -5.77
C ALA A 14 -0.36 -1.91 -7.20
N ALA A 15 -1.50 -1.66 -7.86
CA ALA A 15 -1.52 -1.10 -9.21
C ALA A 15 -0.97 0.33 -9.27
N LEU A 16 -1.31 1.17 -8.29
CA LEU A 16 -0.81 2.55 -8.20
C LEU A 16 0.69 2.62 -7.96
N MET A 17 1.19 1.76 -7.08
CA MET A 17 2.61 1.67 -6.73
C MET A 17 3.43 0.84 -7.74
N ARG A 18 2.76 0.18 -8.71
CA ARG A 18 3.35 -0.82 -9.62
C ARG A 18 4.16 -1.91 -8.91
N ILE A 19 3.67 -2.39 -7.78
CA ILE A 19 4.28 -3.50 -7.02
C ILE A 19 3.35 -4.70 -6.93
N SER A 20 3.92 -5.87 -6.62
CA SER A 20 3.15 -7.09 -6.36
C SER A 20 2.27 -6.95 -5.11
N LYS A 21 1.08 -7.58 -5.11
CA LYS A 21 0.21 -7.65 -3.91
C LYS A 21 0.94 -8.17 -2.68
N TRP A 22 1.85 -9.12 -2.87
CA TRP A 22 2.72 -9.65 -1.83
C TRP A 22 3.58 -8.58 -1.17
N ALA A 23 4.20 -7.69 -1.96
CA ALA A 23 4.98 -6.57 -1.43
C ALA A 23 4.10 -5.58 -0.66
N VAL A 24 2.83 -5.41 -1.07
CA VAL A 24 1.87 -4.59 -0.29
C VAL A 24 1.58 -5.25 1.06
N TYR A 25 1.30 -6.56 1.10
CA TYR A 25 1.08 -7.28 2.35
C TYR A 25 2.31 -7.24 3.27
N ASP A 26 3.51 -7.37 2.70
CA ASP A 26 4.77 -7.25 3.43
C ASP A 26 4.93 -5.86 4.05
N ARG A 27 4.70 -4.78 3.28
CA ARG A 27 4.72 -3.39 3.78
C ARG A 27 3.67 -3.12 4.85
N ILE A 28 2.48 -3.73 4.74
CA ILE A 28 1.44 -3.66 5.77
C ILE A 28 1.94 -4.33 7.06
N ARG A 29 2.52 -5.54 6.96
CA ARG A 29 3.06 -6.27 8.11
C ARG A 29 4.25 -5.56 8.75
N ALA A 30 5.08 -4.91 7.95
CA ALA A 30 6.20 -4.09 8.39
C ALA A 30 5.77 -2.75 9.01
N GLY A 31 4.47 -2.39 8.95
CA GLY A 31 3.97 -1.12 9.49
C GLY A 31 4.35 0.12 8.66
N LEU A 32 4.81 -0.07 7.42
CA LEU A 32 5.26 1.02 6.53
C LEU A 32 4.11 1.82 5.91
N ILE A 33 2.88 1.33 6.00
CA ILE A 33 1.70 2.01 5.46
C ILE A 33 0.87 2.58 6.62
N PRO A 34 0.99 3.90 6.90
CA PRO A 34 0.28 4.51 8.02
C PRO A 34 -1.23 4.53 7.77
N GLY A 35 -2.00 4.23 8.82
CA GLY A 35 -3.48 4.31 8.78
C GLY A 35 -4.14 3.18 7.98
N VAL A 36 -3.47 2.06 7.76
CA VAL A 36 -4.14 0.85 7.24
C VAL A 36 -5.16 0.34 8.24
N HIS A 37 -6.36 0.08 7.75
CA HIS A 37 -7.44 -0.52 8.53
C HIS A 37 -7.79 -1.90 7.97
N GLN A 38 -7.67 -2.93 8.79
CA GLN A 38 -8.27 -4.23 8.50
C GLN A 38 -9.74 -4.18 8.94
N ILE A 39 -10.67 -4.29 7.98
CA ILE A 39 -12.11 -4.10 8.23
C ILE A 39 -12.87 -5.39 8.51
N ALA A 40 -12.32 -6.55 8.17
CA ALA A 40 -12.99 -7.84 8.36
C ALA A 40 -12.00 -8.89 8.86
N LYS A 41 -12.54 -9.96 9.50
CA LYS A 41 -11.78 -11.18 9.83
C LYS A 41 -11.21 -11.91 8.59
N GLY A 42 -11.57 -11.48 7.37
CA GLY A 42 -10.94 -11.88 6.11
C GLY A 42 -9.90 -10.86 5.66
N ALA A 43 -8.98 -11.26 4.77
CA ALA A 43 -7.81 -10.50 4.29
C ALA A 43 -8.10 -9.19 3.52
N THR A 44 -9.12 -8.44 3.92
CA THR A 44 -9.56 -7.17 3.37
C THR A 44 -8.92 -6.03 4.15
N TYR A 45 -7.91 -5.42 3.53
CA TYR A 45 -7.24 -4.23 4.04
C TYR A 45 -7.71 -3.00 3.28
N ARG A 46 -7.98 -1.93 4.02
CA ARG A 46 -8.27 -0.59 3.50
C ARG A 46 -7.06 0.28 3.74
N ILE A 47 -6.43 0.69 2.65
CA ILE A 47 -5.26 1.53 2.66
C ILE A 47 -5.73 2.95 2.33
N PRO A 48 -5.53 3.95 3.20
CA PRO A 48 -5.90 5.31 2.88
C PRO A 48 -5.08 5.78 1.67
N ARG A 49 -5.73 6.39 0.67
CA ARG A 49 -5.04 6.93 -0.51
C ARG A 49 -3.94 7.94 -0.15
N ALA A 50 -4.07 8.62 0.99
CA ALA A 50 -3.05 9.53 1.51
C ALA A 50 -1.75 8.83 1.98
N ALA A 51 -1.80 7.51 2.23
CA ALA A 51 -0.62 6.72 2.58
C ALA A 51 0.12 6.18 1.34
N VAL A 52 -0.29 6.55 0.14
CA VAL A 52 0.52 6.37 -1.06
C VAL A 52 1.63 7.44 -1.00
N PRO A 53 2.91 7.06 -0.80
CA PRO A 53 3.98 8.05 -0.82
C PRO A 53 4.01 8.72 -2.20
N ALA A 54 4.20 10.04 -2.25
CA ALA A 54 4.34 10.77 -3.51
C ALA A 54 5.51 10.25 -4.35
N GLU A 55 6.51 9.68 -3.67
CA GLU A 55 7.74 9.09 -4.19
C GLU A 55 7.55 7.64 -4.71
N ALA A 56 6.32 7.10 -4.68
CA ALA A 56 6.01 5.72 -5.05
C ALA A 56 6.45 5.30 -6.47
N GLY A 57 6.76 6.26 -7.34
CA GLY A 57 7.31 6.01 -8.67
C GLY A 57 8.84 5.88 -8.72
N ALA A 58 9.55 6.06 -7.60
CA ALA A 58 10.99 6.29 -7.58
C ALA A 58 11.73 5.47 -6.50
N ASP A 59 11.40 4.19 -6.31
CA ASP A 59 12.36 3.29 -5.65
C ASP A 59 12.04 1.82 -5.93
N SER A 60 12.67 1.28 -6.98
CA SER A 60 13.14 -0.09 -6.95
C SER A 60 14.63 -0.03 -6.64
N PRO A 61 15.08 -0.26 -5.40
CA PRO A 61 16.43 -0.72 -5.22
C PRO A 61 16.41 -2.20 -5.59
N ALA A 62 17.18 -2.52 -6.63
CA ALA A 62 17.49 -3.85 -7.06
C ALA A 62 17.67 -4.81 -5.87
N ALA A 63 17.12 -6.01 -6.00
CA ALA A 63 17.61 -7.14 -5.24
C ALA A 63 19.13 -7.25 -5.42
N PRO A 64 19.96 -7.26 -4.37
CA PRO A 64 21.25 -7.92 -4.46
C PRO A 64 20.99 -9.42 -4.25
N ALA A 65 20.77 -10.13 -5.35
CA ALA A 65 21.18 -11.51 -5.43
C ALA A 65 22.69 -11.50 -5.75
N ALA A 66 23.53 -11.63 -4.74
CA ALA A 66 24.95 -11.98 -4.86
C ALA A 66 25.44 -12.57 -3.54
#